data_AF-A0A645FNJ3-F1
#
_entry.id   AF-A0A645FNJ3-F1
#
_cell.length_a   1.000
_cell.length_b   1.000
_cell.length_c   1.000
_cell.angle_alpha   90.00
_cell.angle_beta   90.00
_cell.angle_gamma   90.00
#
_symmetry.space_group_name_H-M   'P 1'
#
loop_
_entity.id
_entity.type
_entity.pdbx_description
1 polymer ?
#
loop_
_entity_poly.entity_id
_entity_poly.type
_entity_poly.pdbx_seq_one_letter_code
_entity_poly.pdbx_strand_id
1 'polypeptide(L)'
;MPLIRYRTGDLGRLLTEPCGCGSQFCRLDRVKGRIAFRSALPSVYDLEELLYGMDTVLDFSARKEENKLCIQVLLAEGGTIGPVREAIEARFPDALVSVSSTLCLVSTGKQLIN
;
A
#
# COMPACT_ATOMS: atom_id res chain seq x y z
N MET A 1 22.80 -0.34 22.46
CA MET A 1 21.68 0.03 23.36
C MET A 1 20.63 -1.08 23.32
N PRO A 2 20.45 -1.88 24.40
CA PRO A 2 19.50 -3.01 24.39
C PRO A 2 18.04 -2.55 24.58
N LEU A 3 17.11 -3.19 23.85
CA LEU A 3 15.67 -2.92 23.93
C LEU A 3 14.95 -4.12 24.59
N ILE A 4 14.45 -3.94 25.82
CA ILE A 4 13.78 -5.00 26.58
C ILE A 4 12.26 -4.80 26.48
N ARG A 5 11.55 -5.82 25.93
CA ARG A 5 10.07 -5.81 25.74
C ARG A 5 9.54 -4.53 25.07
N TYR A 6 10.28 -4.02 24.09
CA TYR A 6 9.89 -2.83 23.34
C TYR A 6 8.58 -3.07 22.57
N ARG A 7 7.64 -2.13 22.71
CA ARG A 7 6.37 -2.17 21.99
C ARG A 7 6.57 -1.61 20.60
N THR A 8 6.57 -2.48 19.59
CA THR A 8 6.76 -2.05 18.19
C THR A 8 5.59 -1.20 17.68
N GLY A 9 4.38 -1.44 18.18
CA GLY A 9 3.17 -0.74 17.73
C GLY A 9 2.60 -1.30 16.43
N ASP A 10 3.08 -2.44 15.96
CA ASP A 10 2.62 -3.09 14.74
C ASP A 10 1.38 -3.94 14.96
N LEU A 11 0.52 -3.97 13.95
CA LEU A 11 -0.66 -4.82 13.88
C LEU A 11 -0.29 -6.11 13.14
N GLY A 12 -0.08 -7.19 13.88
CA GLY A 12 0.25 -8.49 13.32
C GLY A 12 -0.16 -9.62 14.25
N ARG A 13 0.08 -10.87 13.83
CA ARG A 13 -0.14 -12.06 14.64
C ARG A 13 0.94 -13.10 14.38
N LEU A 14 1.20 -13.94 15.36
CA LEU A 14 2.01 -15.14 15.18
C LEU A 14 1.13 -16.26 14.64
N LEU A 15 1.61 -16.94 13.60
CA LEU A 15 1.00 -18.14 13.06
C LEU A 15 1.40 -19.34 13.91
N THR A 16 0.42 -20.19 14.19
CA THR A 16 0.61 -21.40 15.01
C THR A 16 1.00 -22.61 14.17
N GLU A 17 0.78 -22.58 12.85
CA GLU A 17 1.12 -23.69 11.97
C GLU A 17 2.61 -23.74 11.63
N PRO A 18 3.23 -24.94 11.60
CA PRO A 18 4.61 -25.13 11.17
C PRO A 18 4.88 -24.55 9.77
N CYS A 19 6.11 -24.11 9.51
CA CYS A 19 6.50 -23.66 8.18
C CYS A 19 6.74 -24.84 7.25
N GLY A 20 6.29 -24.76 6.00
CA GLY A 20 6.58 -25.77 4.97
C GLY A 20 8.07 -25.96 4.65
N CYS A 21 8.94 -25.02 5.06
CA CYS A 21 10.40 -25.18 4.94
C CYS A 21 11.03 -26.00 6.08
N GLY A 22 10.27 -26.42 7.09
CA GLY A 22 10.78 -27.17 8.25
C GLY A 22 11.35 -26.32 9.39
N SER A 23 11.26 -24.98 9.30
CA SER A 23 11.68 -24.09 10.39
C SER A 23 10.90 -24.35 11.68
N GLN A 24 11.63 -24.40 12.79
CA GLN A 24 11.08 -24.55 14.14
C GLN A 24 10.62 -23.22 14.76
N PHE A 25 10.92 -22.09 14.12
CA PHE A 25 10.54 -20.78 14.64
C PHE A 25 9.08 -20.45 14.35
N CYS A 26 8.43 -19.74 15.30
CA CYS A 26 7.13 -19.14 15.06
C CYS A 26 7.20 -18.21 13.85
N ARG A 27 6.16 -18.24 13.01
CA ARG A 27 6.06 -17.34 11.87
C ARG A 27 5.24 -16.12 12.22
N LEU A 28 5.69 -14.96 11.77
CA LEU A 28 4.88 -13.75 11.79
C LEU A 28 4.00 -13.76 10.53
N ASP A 29 2.70 -13.55 10.70
CA ASP A 29 1.79 -13.28 9.57
C ASP A 29 2.09 -11.88 8.99
N ARG A 30 1.47 -11.52 7.87
CA ARG A 30 1.59 -10.19 7.28
C ARG A 30 1.30 -9.11 8.33
N VAL A 31 2.23 -8.16 8.47
CA VAL A 31 2.04 -6.97 9.30
C VAL A 31 1.08 -6.04 8.58
N LYS A 32 -0.11 -5.82 9.14
CA LYS A 32 -1.18 -5.00 8.57
C LYS A 32 -1.08 -3.52 8.97
N GLY A 33 0.14 -3.04 9.18
CA GLY A 33 0.42 -1.67 9.58
C GLY A 33 0.54 -1.44 11.08
N ARG A 34 0.16 -0.24 11.56
CA ARG A 34 0.31 0.16 12.97
C ARG A 34 -1.02 0.11 13.70
N ILE A 35 -0.98 -0.31 14.97
CA ILE A 35 -2.14 -0.34 15.88
C ILE A 35 -2.82 1.04 15.95
N ALA A 36 -2.03 2.12 15.94
CA ALA A 36 -2.53 3.50 16.01
C ALA A 36 -3.43 3.91 14.83
N PHE A 37 -3.34 3.23 13.68
CA PHE A 37 -4.10 3.56 12.46
C PHE A 37 -5.20 2.54 12.16
N ARG A 38 -5.50 1.61 13.07
CA ARG A 38 -6.46 0.51 12.84
C ARG A 38 -7.87 0.97 12.45
N SER A 39 -8.30 2.15 12.89
CA SER A 39 -9.63 2.72 12.58
C SER A 39 -9.63 3.69 11.39
N ALA A 40 -8.46 4.02 10.82
CA ALA A 40 -8.33 5.00 9.76
C ALA A 40 -8.41 4.33 8.38
N LEU A 41 -9.61 3.90 7.99
CA LEU A 41 -9.86 3.35 6.65
C LEU A 41 -10.22 4.45 5.63
N PRO A 42 -9.79 4.34 4.37
CA PRO A 42 -8.71 3.47 3.89
C PRO A 42 -7.36 3.89 4.50
N SER A 43 -6.59 2.94 5.03
CA SER A 43 -5.24 3.21 5.51
C SER A 43 -4.24 3.13 4.36
N VAL A 44 -3.03 3.66 4.56
CA VAL A 44 -1.96 3.52 3.56
C VAL A 44 -1.68 2.06 3.21
N TYR A 45 -1.77 1.15 4.18
CA TYR A 45 -1.54 -0.28 3.97
C TYR A 45 -2.65 -0.94 3.13
N ASP A 46 -3.90 -0.50 3.30
CA ASP A 46 -5.00 -1.00 2.47
C ASP A 46 -4.87 -0.49 1.02
N LEU A 47 -4.41 0.75 0.84
CA LEU A 47 -4.13 1.32 -0.47
C LEU A 47 -2.95 0.64 -1.14
N GLU A 48 -1.85 0.38 -0.42
CA GLU A 48 -0.70 -0.37 -0.94
C GLU A 48 -1.11 -1.76 -1.40
N GLU A 49 -1.84 -2.51 -0.57
CA GLU A 49 -2.29 -3.87 -0.92
C GLU A 49 -3.20 -3.89 -2.16
N LEU A 50 -4.07 -2.88 -2.32
CA LEU A 50 -4.95 -2.77 -3.47
C LEU A 50 -4.21 -2.31 -4.73
N LEU A 51 -3.49 -1.18 -4.64
CA LEU A 51 -2.93 -0.47 -5.77
C LEU A 51 -1.71 -1.17 -6.34
N TYR A 52 -0.80 -1.67 -5.50
CA TYR A 52 0.35 -2.46 -5.98
C TYR A 52 -0.04 -3.89 -6.39
N GLY A 53 -1.28 -4.31 -6.16
CA GLY A 53 -1.84 -5.49 -6.79
C GLY A 53 -2.16 -5.30 -8.28
N MET A 54 -2.09 -4.07 -8.80
CA MET A 54 -2.36 -3.75 -10.21
C MET A 54 -1.05 -3.50 -10.95
N ASP A 55 -0.74 -4.31 -11.97
CA ASP A 55 0.50 -4.20 -12.75
C ASP A 55 0.68 -2.83 -13.45
N THR A 56 -0.40 -2.09 -13.63
CA THR A 56 -0.40 -0.76 -14.26
C THR A 56 -0.06 0.38 -13.30
N VAL A 57 -0.05 0.16 -11.99
CA VAL A 57 0.27 1.19 -10.99
C VAL A 57 1.74 1.08 -10.59
N LEU A 58 2.51 2.12 -10.87
CA LEU A 58 3.94 2.18 -10.54
C LEU A 58 4.21 2.79 -9.18
N ASP A 59 3.42 3.80 -8.80
CA ASP A 59 3.54 4.51 -7.52
C ASP A 59 2.23 5.23 -7.20
N PHE A 60 2.03 5.63 -5.95
CA PHE A 60 0.91 6.47 -5.55
C PHE A 60 1.23 7.38 -4.37
N SER A 61 0.49 8.48 -4.27
CA SER A 61 0.43 9.31 -3.08
C SER A 61 -1.02 9.51 -2.66
N ALA A 62 -1.25 9.58 -1.34
CA ALA A 62 -2.59 9.78 -0.79
C ALA A 62 -2.56 10.89 0.27
N ARG A 63 -3.54 11.78 0.22
CA ARG A 63 -3.75 12.87 1.18
C ARG A 63 -5.16 12.79 1.74
N LYS A 64 -5.26 12.75 3.07
CA LYS A 64 -6.55 12.84 3.76
C LYS A 64 -6.88 14.30 4.05
N GLU A 65 -8.01 14.74 3.53
CA GLU A 65 -8.68 16.00 3.87
C GLU A 65 -9.86 15.68 4.81
N GLU A 66 -10.54 16.68 5.36
CA GLU A 66 -11.55 16.50 6.43
C GLU A 66 -12.58 15.41 6.11
N ASN A 67 -13.11 15.39 4.89
CA ASN A 67 -14.13 14.45 4.45
C ASN A 67 -13.74 13.68 3.17
N LYS A 68 -12.50 13.78 2.70
CA LYS A 68 -12.12 13.27 1.38
C LYS A 68 -10.72 12.67 1.38
N LEU A 69 -10.53 11.58 0.64
CA LEU A 69 -9.22 11.02 0.35
C LEU A 69 -8.83 11.36 -1.09
N CYS A 70 -7.75 12.13 -1.25
CA CYS A 70 -7.20 12.50 -2.54
C CYS A 70 -6.04 11.54 -2.87
N ILE A 71 -6.18 10.75 -3.93
CA ILE A 71 -5.19 9.77 -4.37
C ILE A 71 -4.64 10.19 -5.73
N GLN A 72 -3.33 10.34 -5.81
CA GLN A 72 -2.62 10.52 -7.07
C GLN A 72 -1.88 9.24 -7.40
N VAL A 73 -2.06 8.72 -8.61
CA VAL A 73 -1.38 7.52 -9.08
C VAL A 73 -0.41 7.83 -10.21
N LEU A 74 0.72 7.14 -10.22
CA LEU A 74 1.63 7.04 -11.34
C LEU A 74 1.33 5.72 -12.06
N LEU A 75 1.01 5.82 -13.34
CA LEU A 75 0.65 4.66 -14.16
C LEU A 75 1.77 4.32 -15.14
N ALA A 76 1.91 3.03 -15.43
CA ALA A 76 2.75 2.53 -16.50
C ALA A 76 2.19 2.96 -17.87
N GLU A 77 3.02 2.84 -18.92
CA GLU A 77 2.60 3.13 -20.29
C GLU A 77 1.37 2.30 -20.68
N GLY A 78 0.34 2.95 -21.25
CA GLY A 78 -0.94 2.32 -21.57
C GLY A 78 -1.89 2.13 -20.37
N GLY A 79 -1.46 2.44 -19.15
CA GLY A 79 -2.31 2.43 -17.95
C GLY A 79 -3.36 3.54 -17.98
N THR A 80 -4.57 3.25 -17.47
CA THR A 80 -5.66 4.22 -17.38
C THR A 80 -6.18 4.34 -15.94
N ILE A 81 -6.75 5.49 -15.59
CA ILE A 81 -7.32 5.73 -14.25
C ILE A 81 -8.58 4.89 -14.00
N GLY A 82 -9.30 4.49 -15.05
CA GLY A 82 -10.61 3.82 -14.95
C GLY A 82 -10.60 2.61 -14.02
N PRO A 83 -9.76 1.59 -14.27
CA PRO A 83 -9.66 0.40 -13.40
C PRO A 83 -9.25 0.73 -11.97
N VAL A 84 -8.34 1.70 -11.79
CA VAL A 84 -7.89 2.12 -10.46
C VAL A 84 -9.04 2.72 -9.65
N ARG A 85 -9.81 3.61 -10.27
CA ARG A 85 -10.98 4.23 -9.63
C ARG A 85 -12.02 3.17 -9.26
N GLU A 86 -12.34 2.27 -10.18
CA GLU A 86 -13.30 1.18 -9.95
C GLU A 86 -12.86 0.27 -8.80
N ALA A 87 -11.58 -0.11 -8.75
CA ALA A 87 -11.03 -0.94 -7.68
C ALA A 87 -11.12 -0.26 -6.30
N ILE A 88 -10.86 1.05 -6.23
CA ILE A 88 -10.98 1.82 -4.99
C ILE A 88 -12.45 1.92 -4.54
N GLU A 89 -13.35 2.27 -5.45
CA GLU A 89 -14.79 2.39 -5.17
C GLU A 89 -15.39 1.05 -4.73
N ALA A 90 -15.00 -0.05 -5.36
CA ALA A 90 -15.45 -1.39 -4.99
C ALA A 90 -14.94 -1.82 -3.59
N ARG A 91 -13.71 -1.44 -3.23
CA ARG A 91 -13.10 -1.84 -1.95
C ARG A 91 -13.54 -0.95 -0.78
N PHE A 92 -13.82 0.32 -1.05
CA PHE A 92 -14.15 1.34 -0.05
C PHE A 92 -15.39 2.16 -0.47
N PRO A 93 -16.59 1.55 -0.52
CA PRO A 93 -17.79 2.19 -1.05
C PRO A 93 -18.25 3.42 -0.25
N ASP A 94 -17.97 3.44 1.07
CA ASP A 94 -18.37 4.53 1.97
C ASP A 94 -17.35 5.68 2.01
N ALA A 95 -16.21 5.55 1.35
CA ALA A 95 -15.16 6.57 1.36
C ALA A 95 -15.37 7.58 0.22
N LEU A 96 -15.38 8.87 0.53
CA LEU A 96 -15.34 9.91 -0.49
C LEU A 96 -13.90 10.02 -1.03
N VAL A 97 -13.66 9.49 -2.21
CA VAL A 97 -12.33 9.46 -2.83
C VAL A 97 -12.30 10.27 -4.13
N SER A 98 -11.20 10.99 -4.39
CA SER A 98 -10.87 11.42 -5.74
C SER A 98 -9.55 10.83 -6.19
N VAL A 99 -9.54 10.29 -7.41
CA VAL A 99 -8.36 9.69 -8.02
C VAL A 99 -7.94 10.53 -9.22
N SER A 100 -6.67 10.88 -9.30
CA SER A 100 -6.07 11.50 -10.48
C SER A 100 -4.77 10.78 -10.86
N SER A 101 -4.38 10.83 -12.14
CA SER A 101 -3.07 10.34 -12.57
C SER A 101 -2.12 11.51 -12.81
N THR A 102 -0.85 11.27 -12.52
CA THR A 102 0.22 12.15 -12.98
C THR A 102 1.02 11.44 -14.06
N LEU A 103 1.24 12.12 -15.18
CA LEU A 103 2.29 11.75 -16.13
C LEU A 103 3.63 12.16 -15.51
N CYS A 104 4.23 11.28 -14.73
CA CYS A 104 5.62 11.50 -14.36
C CYS A 104 6.46 11.07 -15.57
N LEU A 105 7.11 12.03 -16.23
CA LEU A 105 8.25 11.75 -17.09
C LEU A 105 9.30 11.12 -16.18
N VAL A 106 9.29 9.80 -16.08
CA VAL A 106 10.38 9.05 -15.46
C VAL A 106 11.62 9.51 -16.21
N SER A 107 12.62 10.08 -15.52
CA SER A 107 13.85 10.47 -16.21
C SER A 107 14.35 9.23 -16.92
N THR A 108 14.46 9.27 -18.24
CA THR A 108 15.17 8.24 -18.99
C THR A 108 16.56 8.20 -18.38
N GLY A 109 16.83 7.17 -17.57
CA GLY A 109 18.08 7.06 -16.81
C GLY A 109 19.27 7.30 -17.74
N LYS A 110 20.33 7.95 -17.21
CA LYS A 110 21.55 8.39 -17.91
C LYS A 110 21.69 7.79 -19.30
N GLN A 111 21.49 8.61 -20.34
CA GLN A 111 21.93 8.30 -21.70
C GLN A 111 23.33 7.70 -21.62
N LEU A 112 23.47 6.49 -22.17
CA LEU A 112 24.76 5.84 -22.36
C LEU A 112 25.65 6.82 -23.13
N ILE A 113 26.66 7.34 -22.43
CA ILE A 113 27.73 8.10 -23.07
C ILE A 113 28.56 7.04 -23.80
N ASN A 114 28.48 7.07 -25.13
CA ASN A 114 29.34 6.30 -26.03
C ASN A 114 30.82 6.61 -25.79
#